data_AF-A0A0D8ZR50-F1
#
_entry.id   AF-A0A0D8ZR50-F1
#
_cell.length_a   1.000
_cell.length_b   1.000
_cell.length_c   1.000
_cell.angle_alpha   90.00
_cell.angle_beta   90.00
_cell.angle_gamma   90.00
#
_symmetry.space_group_name_H-M   'P 1'
#
loop_
_entity.id
_entity.type
_entity.pdbx_description
1 polymer ?
#
loop_
_entity_poly.entity_id
_entity_poly.type
_entity_poly.pdbx_seq_one_letter_code
_entity_poly.pdbx_strand_id
1 'polypeptide(L)'
;MSNISPSSTPSQSRLYQGLINTLKTLKLVGFGFVALYSLFLLAQLSGVLGVSGFILALMSFAIGIISVYVTFQVLIAIIDLLSRIEENTR
;
A
#
# COMPACT_ATOMS: atom_id res chain seq x y z
N MET A 1 -13.98 -48.11 3.19
CA MET A 1 -13.89 -46.81 2.50
C MET A 1 -14.20 -45.72 3.50
N SER A 2 -13.17 -45.02 3.98
CA SER A 2 -13.30 -43.80 4.78
C SER A 2 -12.05 -42.96 4.51
N ASN A 3 -12.04 -42.27 3.37
CA ASN A 3 -10.96 -41.35 3.03
C ASN A 3 -11.28 -40.03 3.74
N ILE A 4 -10.67 -39.85 4.92
CA ILE A 4 -10.73 -38.61 5.68
C ILE A 4 -9.93 -37.58 4.86
N SER A 5 -10.63 -36.67 4.20
CA SER A 5 -10.01 -35.50 3.56
C SER A 5 -9.18 -34.75 4.61
N PRO A 6 -7.91 -34.42 4.35
CA PRO A 6 -7.14 -33.62 5.28
C PRO A 6 -7.74 -32.21 5.31
N SER A 7 -8.34 -31.86 6.45
CA SER A 7 -8.85 -30.52 6.73
C SER A 7 -7.68 -29.53 6.80
N SER A 8 -7.34 -28.92 5.67
CA SER A 8 -6.36 -27.83 5.57
C SER A 8 -6.98 -26.51 6.03
N THR A 9 -6.94 -26.30 7.36
CA THR A 9 -6.88 -25.02 8.09
C THR A 9 -7.59 -23.77 7.51
N PRO A 10 -8.80 -23.44 7.98
CA PRO A 10 -9.45 -22.13 7.76
C PRO A 10 -8.73 -20.92 8.40
N SER A 11 -7.56 -21.10 9.03
CA SER A 11 -6.79 -20.02 9.67
C SER A 11 -5.88 -19.24 8.70
N GLN A 12 -5.46 -19.85 7.59
CA GLN A 12 -4.49 -19.28 6.65
C GLN A 12 -5.13 -18.19 5.79
N SER A 13 -6.35 -18.43 5.28
CA SER A 13 -7.13 -17.42 4.56
C SER A 13 -7.41 -16.18 5.41
N ARG A 14 -7.67 -16.35 6.72
CA ARG A 14 -7.89 -15.25 7.66
C ARG A 14 -6.64 -14.41 7.91
N LEU A 15 -5.45 -15.01 7.95
CA LEU A 15 -4.18 -14.29 8.11
C LEU A 15 -3.86 -13.43 6.89
N TYR A 16 -3.96 -13.99 5.68
CA TYR A 16 -3.77 -13.22 4.44
C TYR A 16 -4.78 -12.08 4.29
N GLN A 17 -6.05 -12.34 4.64
CA GLN A 17 -7.08 -11.32 4.61
C GLN A 17 -6.83 -10.21 5.65
N GLY A 18 -6.31 -10.56 6.83
CA GLY A 18 -5.86 -9.59 7.84
C GLY A 18 -4.64 -8.78 7.39
N LEU A 19 -3.69 -9.41 6.68
CA LEU A 19 -2.53 -8.75 6.11
C LEU A 19 -2.95 -7.73 5.04
N ILE A 20 -3.84 -8.12 4.12
CA ILE A 20 -4.40 -7.22 3.10
C ILE A 20 -5.12 -6.04 3.75
N ASN A 21 -5.89 -6.28 4.82
CA ASN A 21 -6.58 -5.22 5.53
C ASN A 21 -5.60 -4.26 6.22
N THR A 22 -4.53 -4.80 6.82
CA THR A 22 -3.44 -3.99 7.42
C THR A 22 -2.72 -3.16 6.35
N LEU A 23 -2.45 -3.73 5.17
CA LEU A 23 -1.88 -3.00 4.04
C LEU A 23 -2.79 -1.89 3.52
N LYS A 24 -4.11 -2.09 3.51
CA LYS A 24 -5.07 -1.03 3.17
C LYS A 24 -5.01 0.13 4.16
N THR A 25 -4.94 -0.17 5.46
CA THR A 25 -4.76 0.87 6.49
C THR A 25 -3.42 1.57 6.33
N LEU A 26 -2.34 0.84 6.07
CA LEU A 26 -1.01 1.41 5.87
C LEU A 26 -0.93 2.26 4.60
N LYS A 27 -1.69 1.90 3.55
CA LYS A 27 -1.87 2.74 2.35
C LYS A 27 -2.53 4.07 2.67
N LEU A 28 -3.55 4.08 3.53
CA LEU A 28 -4.18 5.32 4.00
C LEU A 28 -3.19 6.19 4.78
N VAL A 29 -2.41 5.59 5.68
CA VAL A 29 -1.34 6.28 6.41
C VAL A 29 -0.29 6.85 5.46
N GLY A 30 0.11 6.08 4.43
CA GLY A 30 1.05 6.51 3.41
C GLY A 30 0.56 7.73 2.63
N PHE A 31 -0.72 7.77 2.24
CA PHE A 31 -1.30 8.95 1.62
C PHE A 31 -1.34 10.15 2.56
N GLY A 32 -1.66 9.93 3.85
CA GLY A 32 -1.59 10.98 4.86
C GLY A 32 -0.18 11.58 4.99
N PHE A 33 0.85 10.73 4.97
CA PHE A 33 2.24 11.17 5.04
C PHE A 33 2.65 11.99 3.82
N VAL A 34 2.28 11.55 2.62
CA VAL A 34 2.51 12.31 1.37
C VAL A 34 1.81 13.67 1.42
N ALA A 35 0.55 13.71 1.88
CA ALA A 35 -0.19 14.96 2.00
C ALA A 35 0.48 15.93 2.98
N LEU A 36 0.87 15.46 4.17
CA LEU A 36 1.59 16.28 5.16
C LEU A 36 2.94 16.77 4.63
N TYR A 37 3.69 15.90 3.96
CA TYR A 37 4.99 16.25 3.38
C TYR A 37 4.86 17.29 2.26
N SER A 38 3.88 17.15 1.36
CA SER A 38 3.64 18.13 0.30
C SER A 38 3.16 19.47 0.86
N LEU A 39 2.36 19.46 1.94
CA LEU A 39 1.90 20.68 2.61
C LEU A 39 3.06 21.39 3.33
N PHE A 40 3.96 20.62 3.95
CA PHE A 40 5.21 21.14 4.50
C PHE A 40 6.12 21.75 3.42
N LEU A 41 6.30 21.07 2.29
CA LEU A 41 7.06 21.60 1.15
C LEU A 41 6.44 22.89 0.62
N LEU A 42 5.12 22.94 0.51
CA LEU A 42 4.43 24.15 0.06
C LEU A 42 4.65 25.31 1.03
N ALA A 43 4.57 25.07 2.34
CA ALA A 43 4.83 26.09 3.36
C ALA A 43 6.25 26.65 3.27
N GLN A 44 7.25 25.79 3.01
CA GLN A 44 8.65 26.21 2.90
C GLN A 44 8.96 26.91 1.56
N LEU A 45 8.47 26.36 0.45
CA LEU A 45 8.80 26.86 -0.89
C LEU A 45 7.99 28.09 -1.29
N SER A 46 6.79 28.28 -0.75
CA SER A 46 5.95 29.45 -1.05
C SER A 46 6.62 30.77 -0.64
N GLY A 47 7.40 30.78 0.45
CA GLY A 47 8.15 31.96 0.90
C GLY A 47 9.39 32.30 0.07
N VAL A 48 9.94 31.34 -0.67
CA VAL A 48 11.22 31.50 -1.39
C VAL A 48 11.01 31.58 -2.91
N LEU A 49 10.13 30.75 -3.46
CA LEU A 49 9.96 30.54 -4.89
C LEU A 49 8.60 31.01 -5.43
N GLY A 50 7.66 31.40 -4.56
CA GLY A 50 6.33 31.84 -4.97
C GLY A 50 5.60 30.81 -5.84
N VAL A 51 5.19 31.20 -7.04
CA VAL A 51 4.40 30.36 -7.97
C VAL A 51 5.16 29.10 -8.41
N SER A 52 6.47 29.16 -8.64
CA SER A 52 7.24 27.98 -9.02
C SER A 52 7.36 26.97 -7.88
N GLY A 53 7.44 27.45 -6.63
CA GLY A 53 7.37 26.61 -5.43
C GLY A 53 6.04 25.86 -5.32
N PHE A 54 4.93 26.51 -5.67
CA PHE A 54 3.61 25.87 -5.72
C PHE A 54 3.57 24.75 -6.77
N ILE A 55 4.07 24.98 -7.99
CA ILE A 55 4.11 23.97 -9.05
C ILE A 55 4.96 22.75 -8.62
N LEU A 56 6.12 22.99 -8.02
CA LEU A 56 7.00 21.92 -7.51
C LEU A 56 6.32 21.10 -6.40
N ALA A 57 5.65 21.76 -5.46
CA ALA A 57 4.89 21.07 -4.42
C ALA A 57 3.79 20.18 -5.03
N LEU A 58 3.07 20.67 -6.04
CA LEU A 58 2.00 19.94 -6.73
C LEU A 58 2.54 18.73 -7.50
N MET A 59 3.68 18.87 -8.20
CA MET A 59 4.35 17.74 -8.85
C MET A 59 4.83 16.71 -7.83
N SER A 60 5.43 17.14 -6.72
CA SER A 60 5.89 16.24 -5.66
C SER A 60 4.73 15.45 -5.04
N PHE A 61 3.57 16.09 -4.87
CA PHE A 61 2.35 15.46 -4.37
C PHE A 61 1.84 14.38 -5.33
N ALA A 62 1.74 14.70 -6.62
CA ALA A 62 1.30 13.75 -7.65
C ALA A 62 2.23 12.53 -7.71
N ILE A 63 3.54 12.75 -7.71
CA ILE A 63 4.55 11.69 -7.71
C ILE A 63 4.44 10.85 -6.43
N GLY A 64 4.29 11.48 -5.27
CA GLY A 64 4.14 10.80 -3.98
C GLY A 64 2.90 9.89 -3.94
N ILE A 65 1.75 10.37 -4.44
CA ILE A 65 0.54 9.55 -4.54
C ILE A 65 0.77 8.33 -5.44
N ILE A 66 1.35 8.54 -6.62
CA ILE A 66 1.63 7.44 -7.56
C ILE A 66 2.59 6.44 -6.92
N SER A 67 3.65 6.91 -6.28
CA SER A 67 4.64 6.06 -5.61
C SER A 67 4.00 5.19 -4.54
N VAL A 68 3.24 5.78 -3.60
CA VAL A 68 2.52 5.05 -2.56
C VAL A 68 1.56 4.04 -3.19
N TYR A 69 0.78 4.46 -4.19
CA TYR A 69 -0.17 3.58 -4.86
C TYR A 69 0.50 2.34 -5.48
N VAL A 70 1.58 2.55 -6.25
CA VAL A 70 2.33 1.47 -6.91
C VAL A 70 2.96 0.54 -5.87
N THR A 71 3.65 1.09 -4.85
CA THR A 71 4.28 0.28 -3.79
C THR A 71 3.26 -0.63 -3.10
N PHE A 72 2.10 -0.09 -2.72
CA PHE A 72 1.06 -0.90 -2.07
C PHE A 72 0.39 -1.89 -3.02
N GLN A 73 0.17 -1.53 -4.29
CA GLN A 73 -0.34 -2.48 -5.28
C GLN A 73 0.60 -3.66 -5.49
N VAL A 74 1.90 -3.39 -5.61
CA VAL A 74 2.93 -4.44 -5.79
C VAL A 74 2.97 -5.34 -4.56
N LEU A 75 2.97 -4.77 -3.34
CA LEU A 75 2.92 -5.55 -2.11
C LEU A 75 1.70 -6.47 -2.03
N ILE A 76 0.51 -5.95 -2.35
CA ILE A 76 -0.72 -6.74 -2.36
C ILE A 76 -0.64 -7.85 -3.41
N ALA A 77 -0.10 -7.56 -4.60
CA ALA A 77 0.06 -8.56 -5.66
C ALA A 77 1.03 -9.68 -5.27
N ILE A 78 2.14 -9.36 -4.60
CA ILE A 78 3.09 -10.35 -4.07
C ILE A 78 2.40 -11.24 -3.04
N ILE A 79 1.63 -10.66 -2.12
CA ILE A 79 0.88 -11.39 -1.10
C ILE A 79 -0.17 -12.32 -1.75
N ASP A 80 -0.90 -11.84 -2.76
CA ASP A 80 -1.87 -12.67 -3.50
C ASP A 80 -1.17 -13.84 -4.22
N LEU A 81 -0.01 -13.59 -4.83
CA LEU A 81 0.77 -14.63 -5.50
C LEU A 81 1.29 -15.68 -4.50
N LEU A 82 1.81 -15.26 -3.35
CA LEU A 82 2.26 -16.16 -2.28
C LEU A 82 1.12 -17.02 -1.76
N SER A 83 -0.07 -16.43 -1.55
CA SER A 83 -1.26 -17.17 -1.12
C SER A 83 -1.64 -18.26 -2.13
N ARG A 84 -1.57 -17.98 -3.44
CA ARG A 84 -1.89 -18.96 -4.49
C ARG A 84 -0.86 -20.08 -4.57
N ILE A 85 0.43 -19.78 -4.41
CA ILE A 85 1.49 -20.79 -4.43
C ILE A 85 1.34 -21.74 -3.23
N GLU A 86 1.05 -21.18 -2.06
CA GLU A 86 0.85 -21.94 -0.82
C GLU A 86 -0.35 -22.88 -0.90
N GLU A 87 -1.46 -22.44 -1.51
CA GLU A 87 -2.64 -23.27 -1.76
C GLU A 87 -2.38 -24.39 -2.78
N ASN A 88 -1.57 -24.13 -3.81
CA ASN A 88 -1.29 -25.10 -4.89
C ASN A 88 -0.17 -26.11 -4.53
N THR A 89 0.60 -25.84 -3.47
CA THR A 89 1.69 -26.73 -3.00
C THR A 89 1.22 -27.71 -1.92
N ARG A 90 0.00 -27.56 -1.41
CA ARG A 90 -0.57 -28.39 -0.33
C ARG A 90 -1.56 -29.42 -0.86
#